data_AF-A0A7M7Q4F9-F1
#
_entry.id   AF-A0A7M7Q4F9-F1
#
_cell.length_a   1.000
_cell.length_b   1.000
_cell.length_c   1.000
_cell.angle_alpha   90.00
_cell.angle_beta   90.00
_cell.angle_gamma   90.00
#
_symmetry.space_group_name_H-M   'P 1'
#
loop_
_entity.id
_entity.type
_entity.pdbx_description
1 polymer ?
#
loop_
_entity_poly.entity_id
_entity_poly.type
_entity_poly.pdbx_seq_one_letter_code
_entity_poly.pdbx_strand_id
1 'polypeptide(L)'
;MLLTVLLLALACSPSLQEPLFSFPTGLGTSTTTTTTTTTTTTPTTSAFKCLPQLPSLNETAGERRAVYYHDQIVAVVDVRGERKLVYCELIEVYEPSEAEQLLRNLSTTLKPHRISFKDIIKLMDKCDKLDENPSRALSLSTAIAEKSKGGNPLLAGIVPGTKWCGTGDIARSYHDLGSRTRIDRCCRTHDLCPVKIRAYKRRYNLVNNSFFSK
;
A
#
# COMPACT_ATOMS: atom_id res chain seq x y z
N MET A 1 -16.87 36.76 13.01
CA MET A 1 -17.00 35.96 11.77
C MET A 1 -15.67 36.02 11.03
N LEU A 2 -14.85 34.98 11.14
CA LEU A 2 -13.97 34.44 10.10
C LEU A 2 -13.12 33.36 10.78
N LEU A 3 -13.53 32.10 10.65
CA LEU A 3 -12.72 30.95 11.02
C LEU A 3 -12.18 30.37 9.71
N THR A 4 -10.91 30.61 9.43
CA THR A 4 -10.17 30.02 8.32
C THR A 4 -9.92 28.56 8.64
N VAL A 5 -10.57 27.67 7.89
CA VAL A 5 -10.32 26.22 7.93
C VAL A 5 -9.03 25.95 7.15
N LEU A 6 -7.94 25.80 7.88
CA LEU A 6 -6.69 25.22 7.39
C LEU A 6 -6.87 23.70 7.36
N LEU A 7 -7.23 23.15 6.20
CA LEU A 7 -7.34 21.70 6.01
C LEU A 7 -5.92 21.08 6.04
N LEU A 8 -5.74 20.07 6.88
CA LEU A 8 -4.48 19.37 7.12
C LEU A 8 -3.92 18.72 5.85
N ALA A 9 -2.72 19.11 5.45
CA ALA A 9 -1.82 18.28 4.68
C ALA A 9 -0.82 17.63 5.65
N LEU A 10 -1.14 16.42 6.12
CA LEU A 10 -0.15 15.54 6.74
C LEU A 10 0.29 14.54 5.68
N ALA A 11 1.34 14.93 4.95
CA ALA A 11 2.15 13.97 4.22
C ALA A 11 2.79 13.00 5.22
N CYS A 12 2.92 11.73 4.83
CA CYS A 12 3.59 10.71 5.61
C CYS A 12 5.11 10.98 5.61
N SER A 13 5.59 11.77 6.56
CA SER A 13 7.02 11.90 6.85
C SER A 13 7.46 10.78 7.79
N PRO A 14 8.55 10.05 7.51
CA PRO A 14 9.06 9.00 8.38
C PRO A 14 10.07 9.57 9.39
N SER A 15 9.60 10.19 10.47
CA SER A 15 10.40 10.57 11.65
C SER A 15 9.44 11.19 12.67
N LEU A 16 9.18 10.65 13.86
CA LEU A 16 10.10 10.37 14.96
C LEU A 16 9.41 9.39 15.92
N GLN A 17 10.06 8.27 16.23
CA GLN A 17 9.85 7.58 17.50
C GLN A 17 11.23 7.48 18.14
N GLU A 18 11.60 8.50 18.92
CA GLU A 18 12.71 8.42 19.86
C GLU A 18 12.30 7.43 20.98
N PRO A 19 13.08 6.39 21.30
CA PRO A 19 12.93 5.71 22.57
C PRO A 19 13.63 6.53 23.66
N LEU A 20 12.87 7.04 24.62
CA LEU A 20 13.37 7.50 25.91
C LEU A 20 14.14 6.36 26.60
N PHE A 21 15.47 6.41 26.53
CA PHE A 21 16.34 5.62 27.40
C PHE A 21 16.51 6.37 28.73
N SER A 22 15.88 5.86 29.78
CA SER A 22 16.22 6.21 31.16
C SER A 22 17.21 5.18 31.68
N PHE A 23 18.41 5.62 32.04
CA PHE A 23 19.40 4.81 32.75
C PHE A 23 18.99 4.65 34.22
N PRO A 24 19.00 3.43 34.80
CA PRO A 24 19.26 3.28 36.21
C PRO A 24 20.73 2.91 36.43
N THR A 25 21.42 3.76 37.19
CA THR A 25 22.68 3.46 37.87
C THR A 25 22.53 2.18 38.70
N GLY A 26 23.44 1.22 38.47
CA GLY A 26 23.50 -0.01 39.24
C GLY A 26 24.12 0.17 40.62
N LEU A 27 23.55 -0.50 41.62
CA LEU A 27 24.29 -1.17 42.69
C LEU A 27 23.37 -2.21 43.34
N GLY A 28 23.78 -3.48 43.37
CA GLY A 28 23.02 -4.53 44.07
C GLY A 28 23.26 -5.94 43.55
N THR A 29 24.21 -6.63 44.18
CA THR A 29 24.44 -8.07 44.14
C THR A 29 23.19 -8.90 44.52
N SER A 30 22.84 -9.91 43.71
CA SER A 30 22.63 -11.29 44.18
C SER A 30 22.18 -12.22 43.05
N THR A 31 22.81 -13.39 43.04
CA THR A 31 22.53 -14.64 42.34
C THR A 31 21.05 -15.02 42.33
N THR A 32 20.50 -15.51 41.21
CA THR A 32 19.68 -16.73 41.09
C THR A 32 19.29 -16.99 39.62
N THR A 33 19.54 -18.23 39.19
CA THR A 33 19.15 -18.96 37.97
C THR A 33 17.76 -18.64 37.42
N THR A 34 17.58 -18.52 36.08
CA THR A 34 16.42 -19.03 35.30
C THR A 34 16.59 -18.79 33.78
N THR A 35 16.57 -19.90 33.03
CA THR A 35 16.07 -20.13 31.63
C THR A 35 16.31 -19.08 30.53
N THR A 36 17.24 -19.41 29.63
CA THR A 36 17.48 -18.71 28.35
C THR A 36 16.40 -19.06 27.32
N THR A 37 15.45 -18.15 27.09
CA THR A 37 14.61 -18.15 25.89
C THR A 37 15.15 -17.07 24.95
N THR A 38 15.88 -17.50 23.91
CA THR A 38 16.44 -16.61 22.88
C THR A 38 15.34 -16.15 21.95
N THR A 39 14.71 -15.02 22.25
CA THR A 39 13.75 -14.38 21.34
C THR A 39 14.51 -13.58 20.29
N THR A 40 14.86 -14.22 19.17
CA THR A 40 15.39 -13.55 17.98
C THR A 40 14.38 -12.55 17.46
N THR A 41 14.61 -11.27 17.74
CA THR A 41 13.83 -10.16 17.21
C THR A 41 14.19 -9.99 15.74
N THR A 42 13.33 -10.50 14.85
CA THR A 42 13.42 -10.22 13.41
C THR A 42 12.84 -8.83 13.14
N PRO A 43 13.50 -7.98 12.34
CA PRO A 43 12.98 -6.67 11.98
C PRO A 43 11.85 -6.85 10.96
N THR A 44 10.61 -6.74 11.40
CA THR A 44 9.43 -6.69 10.53
C THR A 44 9.41 -5.33 9.82
N THR A 45 9.98 -5.25 8.62
CA THR A 45 9.78 -4.11 7.74
C THR A 45 8.33 -4.15 7.23
N SER A 46 7.48 -3.23 7.71
CA SER A 46 6.10 -3.12 7.23
C SER A 46 6.11 -2.62 5.77
N ALA A 47 5.83 -3.51 4.82
CA ALA A 47 5.77 -3.21 3.39
C ALA A 47 4.42 -2.58 2.99
N PHE A 48 3.89 -1.68 3.82
CA PHE A 48 2.67 -0.95 3.50
C PHE A 48 3.01 0.22 2.57
N LYS A 49 2.49 0.18 1.35
CA LYS A 49 2.52 1.36 0.46
C LYS A 49 1.46 2.33 0.96
N CYS A 50 1.90 3.48 1.46
CA CYS A 50 0.99 4.52 1.90
C CYS A 50 0.04 4.93 0.77
N LEU A 51 -1.18 5.34 1.14
CA LEU A 51 -2.13 5.92 0.21
C LEU A 51 -1.47 7.13 -0.47
N PRO A 52 -1.29 7.12 -1.80
CA PRO A 52 -0.78 8.29 -2.49
C PRO A 52 -1.76 9.45 -2.37
N GLN A 53 -1.29 10.68 -2.62
CA GLN A 53 -2.16 11.84 -2.66
C GLN A 53 -3.24 11.63 -3.72
N LEU A 54 -4.48 11.46 -3.28
CA LEU A 54 -5.62 11.23 -4.15
C LEU A 54 -5.95 12.52 -4.93
N PRO A 55 -6.42 12.40 -6.19
CA PRO A 55 -6.86 13.57 -6.95
C PRO A 55 -8.04 14.26 -6.27
N SER A 56 -8.21 15.55 -6.51
CA SER A 56 -9.42 16.26 -6.10
C SER A 56 -10.61 15.79 -6.93
N LEU A 57 -11.77 15.62 -6.28
CA LEU A 57 -13.00 15.25 -6.96
C LEU A 57 -13.56 16.46 -7.71
N ASN A 58 -14.02 16.24 -8.94
CA ASN A 58 -14.83 17.24 -9.62
C ASN A 58 -16.32 17.08 -9.24
N GLU A 59 -16.73 17.75 -8.17
CA GLU A 59 -18.11 17.74 -7.67
C GLU A 59 -19.11 18.26 -8.71
N THR A 60 -18.74 19.29 -9.49
CA THR A 60 -19.61 19.86 -10.54
C THR A 60 -19.88 18.88 -11.68
N ALA A 61 -18.94 17.96 -11.93
CA ALA A 61 -19.11 16.88 -12.89
C ALA A 61 -19.82 15.65 -12.30
N GLY A 62 -20.24 15.70 -11.03
CA GLY A 62 -20.88 14.61 -10.32
C GLY A 62 -19.93 13.44 -10.00
N GLU A 63 -18.63 13.71 -9.85
CA GLU A 63 -17.66 12.70 -9.42
C GLU A 63 -17.87 12.33 -7.95
N ARG A 64 -17.81 11.04 -7.64
CA ARG A 64 -17.95 10.50 -6.29
C ARG A 64 -16.84 9.50 -6.03
N ARG A 65 -16.23 9.58 -4.85
CA ARG A 65 -15.25 8.59 -4.39
C ARG A 65 -15.93 7.45 -3.66
N ALA A 66 -15.48 6.24 -3.93
CA ALA A 66 -15.88 5.04 -3.20
C ALA A 66 -14.63 4.23 -2.83
N VAL A 67 -14.73 3.51 -1.71
CA VAL A 67 -13.69 2.61 -1.22
C VAL A 67 -14.28 1.21 -1.19
N TYR A 68 -13.69 0.31 -1.97
CA TYR A 68 -14.02 -1.11 -1.97
C TYR A 68 -12.88 -1.91 -1.40
N TYR A 69 -13.16 -3.04 -0.76
CA TYR A 69 -12.10 -3.94 -0.33
C TYR A 69 -12.52 -5.40 -0.46
N HIS A 70 -11.53 -6.24 -0.70
CA HIS A 70 -11.65 -7.68 -0.65
C HIS A 70 -10.32 -8.27 -0.21
N ASP A 71 -10.33 -8.90 0.96
CA ASP A 71 -9.19 -9.62 1.52
C ASP A 71 -7.92 -8.75 1.60
N GLN A 72 -6.94 -8.92 0.72
CA GLN A 72 -5.68 -8.16 0.73
C GLN A 72 -5.67 -6.91 -0.14
N ILE A 73 -6.79 -6.57 -0.79
CA ILE A 73 -6.85 -5.44 -1.71
C ILE A 73 -7.88 -4.42 -1.24
N VAL A 74 -7.44 -3.16 -1.21
CA VAL A 74 -8.30 -1.99 -1.07
C VAL A 74 -8.24 -1.19 -2.37
N ALA A 75 -9.41 -0.91 -2.93
CA ALA A 75 -9.57 -0.14 -4.14
C ALA A 75 -10.23 1.20 -3.79
N VAL A 76 -9.53 2.30 -4.03
CA VAL A 76 -10.08 3.67 -3.96
C VAL A 76 -10.40 4.09 -5.39
N VAL A 77 -11.67 4.38 -5.66
CA VAL A 77 -12.12 4.67 -7.02
C VAL A 77 -12.96 5.92 -7.08
N ASP A 78 -12.82 6.66 -8.18
CA ASP A 78 -13.69 7.80 -8.49
C ASP A 78 -14.60 7.43 -9.66
N VAL A 79 -15.89 7.60 -9.46
CA VAL A 79 -16.94 7.30 -10.44
C VAL A 79 -17.71 8.56 -10.80
N ARG A 80 -18.14 8.64 -12.06
CA ARG A 80 -18.93 9.75 -12.60
C ARG A 80 -20.18 9.22 -13.28
N GLY A 81 -21.33 9.89 -13.08
CA GLY A 81 -22.60 9.52 -13.69
C GLY A 81 -23.06 8.09 -13.33
N GLU A 82 -23.52 7.33 -14.31
CA GLU A 82 -24.01 5.94 -14.18
C GLU A 82 -22.88 4.91 -13.97
N ARG A 83 -21.98 5.14 -13.02
CA ARG A 83 -20.85 4.25 -12.65
C ARG A 83 -19.73 4.18 -13.69
N LYS A 84 -19.49 5.25 -14.45
CA LYS A 84 -18.29 5.37 -15.27
C LYS A 84 -17.09 5.59 -14.37
N LEU A 85 -16.12 4.67 -14.42
CA LEU A 85 -14.87 4.76 -13.66
C LEU A 85 -13.98 5.84 -14.28
N VAL A 86 -13.45 6.75 -13.47
CA VAL A 86 -12.62 7.88 -13.92
C VAL A 86 -11.22 7.82 -13.30
N TYR A 87 -11.10 7.24 -12.10
CA TYR A 87 -9.84 7.04 -11.40
C TYR A 87 -9.88 5.74 -10.59
N CYS A 88 -8.71 5.10 -10.44
CA CYS A 88 -8.50 3.92 -9.62
C CYS A 88 -7.15 3.96 -8.93
N GLU A 89 -7.12 3.74 -7.62
CA GLU A 89 -5.93 3.38 -6.86
C GLU A 89 -6.15 2.01 -6.21
N LEU A 90 -5.29 1.04 -6.51
CA LEU A 90 -5.30 -0.28 -5.89
C LEU A 90 -4.14 -0.41 -4.91
N ILE A 91 -4.46 -0.79 -3.67
CA ILE A 91 -3.53 -0.82 -2.55
C ILE A 91 -3.54 -2.23 -1.97
N GLU A 92 -2.36 -2.85 -1.92
CA GLU A 92 -2.18 -4.10 -1.20
C GLU A 92 -2.06 -3.84 0.30
N VAL A 93 -2.84 -4.57 1.06
CA VAL A 93 -2.84 -4.52 2.52
C VAL A 93 -2.74 -5.94 3.06
N TYR A 94 -1.60 -6.26 3.65
CA TYR A 94 -1.33 -7.63 4.07
C TYR A 94 -1.76 -7.87 5.51
N GLU A 95 -1.43 -6.93 6.40
CA GLU A 95 -1.75 -7.03 7.82
C GLU A 95 -3.11 -6.37 8.16
N PRO A 96 -3.93 -6.99 9.03
CA PRO A 96 -5.21 -6.41 9.43
C PRO A 96 -5.08 -5.01 10.06
N SER A 97 -4.00 -4.78 10.83
CA SER A 97 -3.72 -3.48 11.46
C SER A 97 -3.43 -2.38 10.43
N GLU A 98 -2.74 -2.71 9.33
CA GLU A 98 -2.50 -1.81 8.20
C GLU A 98 -3.82 -1.46 7.50
N ALA A 99 -4.70 -2.43 7.33
CA ALA A 99 -6.03 -2.22 6.74
C ALA A 99 -6.83 -1.27 7.60
N GLU A 100 -6.87 -1.50 8.91
CA GLU A 100 -7.58 -0.59 9.79
C GLU A 100 -6.95 0.81 9.85
N GLN A 101 -5.62 0.96 9.74
CA GLN A 101 -4.99 2.29 9.69
C GLN A 101 -5.38 3.05 8.42
N LEU A 102 -5.35 2.39 7.25
CA LEU A 102 -5.81 2.98 6.00
C LEU A 102 -7.31 3.31 6.07
N LEU A 103 -8.10 2.37 6.58
CA LEU A 103 -9.54 2.51 6.65
C LEU A 103 -9.96 3.55 7.70
N ARG A 104 -9.27 3.71 8.84
CA ARG A 104 -9.58 4.76 9.84
C ARG A 104 -9.40 6.17 9.27
N ASN A 105 -8.34 6.39 8.49
CA ASN A 105 -8.10 7.69 7.83
C ASN A 105 -9.13 7.99 6.74
N LEU A 106 -9.67 6.95 6.09
CA LEU A 106 -10.68 7.09 5.04
C LEU A 106 -12.13 7.08 5.58
N SER A 107 -12.36 6.43 6.73
CA SER A 107 -13.69 6.11 7.26
C SER A 107 -14.41 7.30 7.88
N THR A 108 -13.73 8.41 8.16
CA THR A 108 -14.37 9.64 8.63
C THR A 108 -15.26 10.28 7.57
N THR A 109 -15.03 9.98 6.28
CA THR A 109 -15.81 10.55 5.17
C THR A 109 -16.35 9.49 4.21
N LEU A 110 -15.71 8.32 4.11
CA LEU A 110 -16.05 7.28 3.15
C LEU A 110 -16.20 5.92 3.84
N LYS A 111 -17.40 5.34 3.81
CA LYS A 111 -17.66 4.01 4.37
C LYS A 111 -17.07 2.92 3.43
N PRO A 112 -16.05 2.16 3.85
CA PRO A 112 -15.49 1.10 3.01
C PRO A 112 -16.49 -0.03 2.81
N HIS A 113 -16.61 -0.51 1.57
CA HIS A 113 -17.56 -1.56 1.20
C HIS A 113 -16.86 -2.85 0.81
N ARG A 114 -17.15 -3.93 1.55
CA ARG A 114 -16.65 -5.27 1.21
C ARG A 114 -17.39 -5.79 -0.01
N ILE A 115 -16.67 -6.24 -1.03
CA ILE A 115 -17.25 -6.85 -2.24
C ILE A 115 -16.82 -8.31 -2.41
N SER A 116 -17.43 -9.03 -3.34
CA SER A 116 -17.08 -10.42 -3.63
C SER A 116 -15.74 -10.54 -4.37
N PHE A 117 -15.12 -11.72 -4.34
CA PHE A 117 -13.89 -12.00 -5.09
C PHE A 117 -14.09 -11.75 -6.59
N LYS A 118 -15.24 -12.16 -7.13
CA LYS A 118 -15.59 -11.94 -8.54
C LYS A 118 -15.69 -10.46 -8.88
N ASP A 119 -16.23 -9.65 -7.97
CA ASP A 119 -16.44 -8.22 -8.22
C ASP A 119 -15.15 -7.41 -8.07
N ILE A 120 -14.27 -7.75 -7.12
CA ILE A 120 -12.95 -7.08 -7.02
C ILE A 120 -12.11 -7.36 -8.25
N ILE A 121 -12.08 -8.61 -8.75
CA ILE A 121 -11.34 -8.95 -9.97
C ILE A 121 -11.89 -8.19 -11.18
N LYS A 122 -13.22 -8.09 -11.32
CA LYS A 122 -13.85 -7.27 -12.36
C LYS A 122 -13.52 -5.78 -12.22
N LEU A 123 -13.43 -5.26 -11.00
CA LEU A 123 -13.05 -3.88 -10.75
C LEU A 123 -11.60 -3.64 -11.16
N MET A 124 -10.68 -4.55 -10.80
CA MET A 124 -9.27 -4.48 -11.17
C MET A 124 -9.08 -4.50 -12.69
N ASP A 125 -9.80 -5.35 -13.43
CA ASP A 125 -9.79 -5.36 -14.90
C ASP A 125 -10.23 -4.01 -15.50
N LYS A 126 -11.24 -3.37 -14.91
CA LYS A 126 -11.66 -2.02 -15.34
C LYS A 126 -10.58 -0.98 -15.05
N CYS A 127 -9.92 -1.06 -13.90
CA CYS A 127 -8.84 -0.14 -13.54
C CYS A 127 -7.64 -0.27 -14.49
N ASP A 128 -7.24 -1.49 -14.88
CA ASP A 128 -6.13 -1.69 -15.81
C ASP A 128 -6.42 -1.10 -17.21
N LYS A 129 -7.67 -1.23 -17.67
CA LYS A 129 -8.14 -0.61 -18.92
C LYS A 129 -8.16 0.92 -18.89
N LEU A 130 -8.32 1.54 -17.72
CA LEU A 130 -8.24 3.00 -17.62
C LEU A 130 -6.84 3.53 -17.90
N ASP A 131 -5.80 2.79 -17.51
CA ASP A 131 -4.42 3.18 -17.75
C ASP A 131 -4.05 3.18 -19.24
N GLU A 132 -4.81 2.52 -20.13
CA GLU A 132 -4.57 2.54 -21.57
C GLU A 132 -4.95 3.88 -22.24
N ASN A 133 -5.75 4.74 -21.59
CA ASN A 133 -6.16 6.04 -22.10
C ASN A 133 -5.75 7.19 -21.15
N PRO A 134 -4.47 7.62 -21.17
CA PRO A 134 -3.90 8.49 -20.15
C PRO A 134 -4.23 9.95 -20.42
N SER A 135 -5.51 10.33 -20.34
CA SER A 135 -5.91 11.75 -20.41
C SER A 135 -5.80 12.46 -19.06
N ARG A 136 -5.54 11.73 -17.95
CA ARG A 136 -5.36 12.31 -16.60
C ARG A 136 -4.14 11.79 -15.82
N ALA A 137 -3.45 10.75 -16.27
CA ALA A 137 -2.32 10.15 -15.55
C ALA A 137 -1.04 11.01 -15.52
N LEU A 138 -0.95 12.04 -16.38
CA LEU A 138 0.26 12.84 -16.57
C LEU A 138 0.43 13.99 -15.55
N SER A 139 -0.62 14.37 -14.81
CA SER A 139 -0.54 15.49 -13.87
C SER A 139 -0.06 15.12 -12.47
N LEU A 140 0.01 13.84 -12.13
CA LEU A 140 0.35 13.37 -10.77
C LEU A 140 1.79 12.85 -10.66
N SER A 141 2.42 12.48 -11.79
CA SER A 141 3.81 12.03 -11.84
C SER A 141 4.84 13.14 -11.55
N THR A 142 4.46 14.42 -11.69
CA THR A 142 5.39 15.56 -11.60
C THR A 142 5.54 16.12 -10.19
N ALA A 143 4.69 15.72 -9.22
CA ALA A 143 4.67 16.37 -7.91
C ALA A 143 5.44 15.64 -6.78
N ILE A 144 5.95 14.41 -6.98
CA ILE A 144 6.70 13.71 -5.94
C ILE A 144 7.94 13.03 -6.53
N ALA A 145 8.99 13.83 -6.73
CA ALA A 145 10.36 13.33 -6.84
C ALA A 145 10.99 13.25 -5.43
N GLU A 146 10.39 12.46 -4.54
CA GLU A 146 11.03 12.12 -3.27
C GLU A 146 11.88 10.85 -3.42
N LYS A 147 13.12 10.97 -2.97
CA LYS A 147 14.22 10.00 -3.06
C LYS A 147 13.89 8.78 -2.22
N SER A 148 13.60 7.64 -2.86
CA SER A 148 13.40 6.38 -2.15
C SER A 148 14.67 5.98 -1.38
N LYS A 149 14.51 5.52 -0.14
CA LYS A 149 15.59 4.87 0.62
C LYS A 149 16.12 3.70 -0.21
N GLY A 150 17.39 3.81 -0.57
CA GLY A 150 18.07 2.96 -1.54
C GLY A 150 18.30 1.54 -1.05
N GLY A 151 17.72 0.59 -1.77
CA GLY A 151 18.37 -0.66 -2.10
C GLY A 151 18.68 -0.64 -3.61
N ASN A 152 19.79 -1.23 -4.03
CA ASN A 152 20.05 -1.40 -5.47
C ASN A 152 18.91 -2.27 -6.05
N PRO A 153 18.12 -1.78 -7.03
CA PRO A 153 16.98 -2.52 -7.59
C PRO A 153 17.40 -3.88 -8.19
N LEU A 154 18.67 -3.98 -8.57
CA LEU A 154 19.31 -5.20 -9.05
C LEU A 154 19.41 -6.28 -7.96
N LEU A 155 19.59 -5.92 -6.70
CA LEU A 155 19.56 -6.87 -5.57
C LEU A 155 18.13 -7.32 -5.21
N ALA A 156 17.11 -6.53 -5.53
CA ALA A 156 15.70 -6.92 -5.36
C ALA A 156 15.18 -7.81 -6.52
N GLY A 157 16.04 -8.11 -7.51
CA GLY A 157 15.66 -8.90 -8.68
C GLY A 157 14.66 -8.19 -9.60
N ILE A 158 14.60 -6.85 -9.55
CA ILE A 158 13.69 -6.08 -10.40
C ILE A 158 14.20 -6.08 -11.84
N VAL A 159 13.35 -6.46 -12.78
CA VAL A 159 13.67 -6.49 -14.20
C VAL A 159 13.92 -5.05 -14.70
N PRO A 160 15.05 -4.77 -15.39
CA PRO A 160 15.34 -3.43 -15.90
C PRO A 160 14.21 -2.87 -16.77
N GLY A 161 13.85 -1.60 -16.51
CA GLY A 161 12.75 -0.92 -17.21
C GLY A 161 11.36 -1.22 -16.65
N THR A 162 11.26 -1.98 -15.55
CA THR A 162 10.00 -2.29 -14.85
C THR A 162 10.09 -1.81 -13.40
N LYS A 163 8.95 -1.71 -12.71
CA LYS A 163 8.89 -1.41 -11.28
C LYS A 163 8.22 -2.52 -10.47
N TRP A 164 7.42 -3.36 -11.12
CA TRP A 164 6.62 -4.41 -10.51
C TRP A 164 7.14 -5.82 -10.76
N CYS A 165 8.09 -6.01 -11.68
CA CYS A 165 8.58 -7.35 -12.02
C CYS A 165 9.82 -7.72 -11.20
N GLY A 166 9.66 -8.45 -10.10
CA GLY A 166 10.77 -9.01 -9.33
C GLY A 166 10.33 -9.72 -8.05
N THR A 167 11.22 -9.79 -7.06
CA THR A 167 10.87 -10.31 -5.72
C THR A 167 10.15 -9.20 -4.96
N GLY A 168 8.87 -9.01 -5.28
CA GLY A 168 8.10 -7.82 -4.93
C GLY A 168 8.35 -6.69 -5.94
N ASP A 169 8.11 -5.46 -5.50
CA ASP A 169 8.14 -4.30 -6.38
C ASP A 169 8.77 -3.06 -5.71
N ILE A 170 9.14 -2.09 -6.54
CA ILE A 170 9.68 -0.78 -6.14
C ILE A 170 8.74 0.38 -6.52
N ALA A 171 7.49 0.07 -6.88
CA ALA A 171 6.52 1.03 -7.34
C ALA A 171 5.94 1.82 -6.16
N ARG A 172 5.82 3.14 -6.33
CA ARG A 172 5.32 4.03 -5.27
C ARG A 172 3.81 4.11 -5.18
N SER A 173 3.13 3.85 -6.30
CA SER A 173 1.66 3.84 -6.40
C SER A 173 1.22 2.89 -7.51
N TYR A 174 -0.07 2.59 -7.59
CA TYR A 174 -0.65 1.74 -8.63
C TYR A 174 -0.23 2.17 -10.05
N HIS A 175 -0.18 3.47 -10.31
CA HIS A 175 0.15 4.04 -11.61
C HIS A 175 1.66 4.20 -11.86
N ASP A 176 2.51 3.88 -10.87
CA ASP A 176 3.96 4.02 -11.00
C ASP A 176 4.55 2.86 -11.80
N LEU A 177 4.51 2.98 -13.14
CA LEU A 177 5.01 2.01 -14.09
C LEU A 177 6.38 2.44 -14.66
N GLY A 178 7.21 1.47 -15.00
CA GLY A 178 8.48 1.65 -15.71
C GLY A 178 8.28 1.89 -17.21
N SER A 179 9.41 2.06 -17.90
CA SER A 179 9.45 2.30 -19.35
C SER A 179 8.91 1.13 -20.18
N ARG A 180 9.00 -0.10 -19.66
CA ARG A 180 8.43 -1.31 -20.27
C ARG A 180 7.01 -1.55 -19.77
N THR A 181 6.16 -0.54 -19.94
CA THR A 181 4.81 -0.44 -19.34
C THR A 181 3.95 -1.69 -19.57
N ARG A 182 3.97 -2.28 -20.77
CA ARG A 182 3.14 -3.46 -21.09
C ARG A 182 3.48 -4.67 -20.22
N ILE A 183 4.77 -4.96 -20.02
CA ILE A 183 5.22 -6.09 -19.19
C ILE A 183 5.01 -5.75 -17.72
N ASP A 184 5.30 -4.49 -17.35
CA ASP A 184 5.17 -4.03 -15.98
C ASP A 184 3.73 -4.11 -15.45
N ARG A 185 2.73 -3.86 -16.32
CA ARG A 185 1.31 -4.07 -16.00
C ARG A 185 0.97 -5.53 -15.68
N CYS A 186 1.57 -6.48 -16.40
CA CYS A 186 1.37 -7.91 -16.11
C CYS A 186 1.89 -8.25 -14.71
N CYS A 187 3.08 -7.75 -14.37
CA CYS A 187 3.67 -7.98 -13.05
C CYS A 187 2.88 -7.26 -11.94
N ARG A 188 2.42 -6.04 -12.18
CA ARG A 188 1.51 -5.32 -11.26
C ARG A 188 0.25 -6.12 -10.97
N THR A 189 -0.38 -6.67 -12.01
CA THR A 189 -1.60 -7.49 -11.87
C THR A 189 -1.32 -8.77 -11.07
N HIS A 190 -0.16 -9.40 -11.28
CA HIS A 190 0.30 -10.55 -10.51
C HIS A 190 0.51 -10.19 -9.03
N ASP A 191 1.20 -9.09 -8.76
CA ASP A 191 1.53 -8.67 -7.40
C ASP A 191 0.29 -8.20 -6.63
N LEU A 192 -0.69 -7.58 -7.28
CA LEU A 192 -1.94 -7.15 -6.66
C LEU A 192 -3.01 -8.26 -6.55
N CYS A 193 -2.60 -9.53 -6.54
CA CYS A 193 -3.55 -10.64 -6.31
C CYS A 193 -4.33 -10.43 -4.99
N PRO A 194 -5.68 -10.46 -5.00
CA PRO A 194 -6.48 -10.28 -3.79
C PRO A 194 -6.29 -11.34 -2.72
N VAL A 195 -5.80 -12.52 -3.12
CA VAL A 195 -5.63 -13.69 -2.27
C VAL A 195 -4.27 -14.31 -2.57
N LYS A 196 -3.29 -14.04 -1.71
CA LYS A 196 -1.93 -14.56 -1.77
C LYS A 196 -1.32 -14.78 -0.38
N ILE A 197 -0.38 -15.71 -0.30
CA ILE A 197 0.40 -16.04 0.87
C ILE A 197 1.86 -15.69 0.58
N ARG A 198 2.38 -14.65 1.23
CA ARG A 198 3.78 -14.25 1.08
C ARG A 198 4.73 -15.37 1.54
N ALA A 199 5.97 -15.30 1.06
CA ALA A 199 7.04 -16.23 1.46
C ALA A 199 7.15 -16.33 2.99
N TYR A 200 7.24 -17.55 3.51
CA TYR A 200 7.34 -17.86 4.94
C TYR A 200 6.21 -17.31 5.81
N LYS A 201 5.05 -17.00 5.22
CA LYS A 201 3.86 -16.55 5.96
C LYS A 201 2.79 -17.63 6.00
N ARG A 202 1.90 -17.49 6.99
CA ARG A 202 0.71 -18.33 7.18
C ARG A 202 -0.53 -17.50 6.90
N ARG A 203 -1.45 -18.02 6.09
CA ARG A 203 -2.78 -17.41 5.83
C ARG A 203 -3.75 -18.50 5.38
N TYR A 204 -5.04 -18.33 5.62
CA TYR A 204 -6.08 -19.30 5.25
C TYR A 204 -5.81 -20.73 5.77
N ASN A 205 -5.19 -20.84 6.96
CA ASN A 205 -4.72 -22.10 7.55
C ASN A 205 -3.64 -22.85 6.74
N LEU A 206 -3.05 -22.22 5.72
CA LEU A 206 -1.95 -22.73 4.90
C LEU A 206 -0.65 -22.00 5.26
N VAL A 207 0.47 -22.70 5.17
CA VAL A 207 1.81 -22.14 5.38
C VAL A 207 2.58 -22.19 4.07
N ASN A 208 3.12 -21.04 3.65
CA ASN A 208 3.99 -20.97 2.50
C ASN A 208 5.46 -21.12 2.92
N ASN A 209 6.01 -22.33 2.84
CA ASN A 209 7.41 -22.62 3.18
C ASN A 209 8.41 -22.29 2.05
N SER A 210 7.98 -21.60 0.98
CA SER A 210 8.85 -21.25 -0.14
C SER A 210 9.33 -19.80 -0.06
N PHE A 211 10.39 -19.50 -0.82
CA PHE A 211 10.96 -18.16 -0.97
C PHE A 211 10.08 -17.20 -1.78
N PHE A 212 9.03 -17.70 -2.45
CA PHE A 212 8.17 -16.91 -3.33
C PHE A 212 6.74 -16.86 -2.80
N SER A 213 6.00 -15.81 -3.13
CA SER A 213 4.57 -15.71 -2.84
C SER A 213 3.78 -16.77 -3.63
N LYS A 214 2.69 -17.25 -3.04
CA LYS A 214 1.75 -18.21 -3.64
C LYS A 214 0.32 -17.69 -3.62
#